data_AF-A0A1L7CVH3-F1
#
_entry.id   AF-A0A1L7CVH3-F1
#
_cell.length_a   1.000
_cell.length_b   1.000
_cell.length_c   1.000
_cell.angle_alpha   90.00
_cell.angle_beta   90.00
_cell.angle_gamma   90.00
#
_symmetry.space_group_name_H-M   'P 1'
#
loop_
_entity.id
_entity.type
_entity.pdbx_description
1 polymer ?
#
loop_
_entity_poly.entity_id
_entity_poly.type
_entity_poly.pdbx_seq_one_letter_code
_entity_poly.pdbx_strand_id
1 'polypeptide(L)'
;MIGGAFAADAPATVAVVADAGGEALAVWHVELAPAASGDRLSGAWLTGPGDGAAELARVLAGCAVLQVDAVVPDWAAPALADLPRMDPAATVAELRAVVGRIRDRAAAERARPGRGTLTAPRLPELPDPAPIDFPHVGEPAAAAALGWARGLEALAEAWAEVDSQRRRRDWLRGPRGTDPVPLPLVLH
;
A
#
# COMPACT_ATOMS: atom_id res chain seq x y z
N MET A 1 -13.98 16.57 -15.30
CA MET A 1 -13.88 15.09 -15.21
C MET A 1 -12.68 14.76 -14.36
N ILE A 2 -12.79 13.86 -13.39
CA ILE A 2 -11.62 13.35 -12.66
C ILE A 2 -10.92 12.37 -13.61
N GLY A 3 -9.99 12.88 -14.40
CA GLY A 3 -9.11 12.09 -15.26
C GLY A 3 -7.89 11.64 -14.47
N GLY A 4 -8.11 10.76 -13.51
CA GLY A 4 -7.06 9.96 -12.88
C GLY A 4 -7.66 8.58 -12.76
N ALA A 5 -7.25 7.67 -13.64
CA ALA A 5 -7.76 6.31 -13.66
C ALA A 5 -7.34 5.64 -12.35
N PHE A 6 -8.28 5.54 -11.39
CA PHE A 6 -8.12 4.56 -10.33
C PHE A 6 -8.24 3.20 -11.00
N ALA A 7 -7.09 2.60 -11.37
CA ALA A 7 -7.07 1.32 -12.08
C ALA A 7 -7.93 0.30 -11.32
N ALA A 8 -8.80 -0.40 -12.05
CA ALA A 8 -9.59 -1.49 -11.48
C ALA A 8 -8.70 -2.70 -11.11
N ASP A 9 -7.46 -2.72 -11.60
CA ASP A 9 -6.52 -3.86 -11.53
C ASP A 9 -5.27 -3.56 -10.68
N ALA A 10 -5.32 -2.57 -9.78
CA ALA A 10 -4.23 -2.38 -8.83
C ALA A 10 -4.08 -3.65 -7.97
N PRO A 11 -2.85 -4.16 -7.75
CA PRO A 11 -2.63 -5.36 -6.95
C PRO A 11 -3.30 -5.20 -5.58
N ALA A 12 -4.09 -6.20 -5.20
CA ALA A 12 -4.71 -6.25 -3.89
C ALA A 12 -3.68 -6.52 -2.79
N THR A 13 -2.53 -7.10 -3.14
CA THR A 13 -1.48 -7.47 -2.17
C THR A 13 -0.14 -6.92 -2.61
N VAL A 14 0.61 -6.38 -1.64
CA VAL A 14 2.04 -6.12 -1.79
C VAL A 14 2.82 -7.09 -0.91
N ALA A 15 3.79 -7.77 -1.52
CA ALA A 15 4.79 -8.57 -0.83
C ALA A 15 6.00 -7.69 -0.50
N VAL A 16 6.25 -7.48 0.79
CA VAL A 16 7.46 -6.84 1.30
C VAL A 16 8.55 -7.89 1.39
N VAL A 17 9.65 -7.68 0.67
CA VAL A 17 10.77 -8.62 0.57
C VAL A 17 12.03 -7.95 1.11
N ALA A 18 12.68 -8.57 2.10
CA ALA A 18 13.91 -8.10 2.71
C ALA A 18 14.93 -9.24 2.85
N ASP A 19 16.20 -8.87 2.95
CA ASP A 19 17.28 -9.81 3.27
C ASP A 19 17.07 -10.38 4.68
N ALA A 20 17.29 -11.69 4.80
CA ALA A 20 17.20 -12.45 6.04
C ALA A 20 18.49 -13.24 6.33
N GLY A 21 19.65 -12.68 5.95
CA GLY A 21 20.97 -13.23 6.29
C GLY A 21 21.84 -13.59 5.09
N GLY A 22 21.81 -12.78 4.02
CA GLY A 22 22.65 -12.87 2.83
C GLY A 22 22.18 -13.88 1.78
N GLU A 23 21.69 -15.04 2.20
CA GLU A 23 21.19 -16.10 1.30
C GLU A 23 19.68 -16.34 1.43
N ALA A 24 19.06 -15.90 2.52
CA ALA A 24 17.63 -16.07 2.75
C ALA A 24 16.89 -14.74 2.56
N LEU A 25 15.60 -14.83 2.23
CA LEU A 25 14.70 -13.70 2.11
C LEU A 25 13.53 -13.86 3.09
N ALA A 26 13.21 -12.77 3.78
CA ALA A 26 11.97 -12.63 4.52
C ALA A 26 10.91 -11.99 3.61
N VAL A 27 9.74 -12.62 3.55
CA VAL A 27 8.60 -12.14 2.76
C VAL A 27 7.41 -11.91 3.69
N TRP A 28 6.78 -10.74 3.57
CA TRP A 28 5.57 -10.37 4.30
C TRP A 28 4.50 -9.88 3.34
N HIS A 29 3.30 -10.45 3.40
CA HIS A 29 2.17 -9.99 2.60
C HIS A 29 1.34 -8.95 3.34
N VAL A 30 1.03 -7.87 2.62
CA VAL A 30 0.17 -6.79 3.08
C VAL A 30 -1.03 -6.67 2.14
N GLU A 31 -2.22 -6.92 2.67
CA GLU A 31 -3.51 -6.79 2.00
C GLU A 31 -3.94 -5.32 1.93
N LEU A 32 -4.14 -4.83 0.70
CA LEU A 32 -4.47 -3.46 0.34
C LEU A 32 -5.88 -3.34 -0.22
N ALA A 33 -6.62 -4.44 -0.38
CA ALA A 33 -8.01 -4.39 -0.80
C ALA A 33 -8.81 -3.45 0.11
N PRO A 34 -9.64 -2.57 -0.46
CA PRO A 34 -10.42 -1.62 0.32
C PRO A 34 -11.45 -2.25 1.27
N ALA A 35 -11.81 -3.51 1.01
CA ALA A 35 -12.80 -4.28 1.76
C ALA A 35 -12.16 -5.36 2.65
N ALA A 36 -10.84 -5.29 2.92
CA ALA A 36 -10.17 -6.21 3.82
C ALA A 36 -10.89 -6.22 5.19
N SER A 37 -11.50 -7.36 5.52
CA SER A 37 -12.14 -7.61 6.82
C SER A 37 -11.17 -8.41 7.69
N GLY A 38 -10.30 -7.73 8.43
CA GLY A 38 -9.30 -8.36 9.28
C GLY A 38 -7.97 -7.60 9.31
N ASP A 39 -6.94 -8.26 9.84
CA ASP A 39 -5.56 -7.77 9.80
C ASP A 39 -5.07 -7.70 8.35
N ARG A 40 -4.37 -6.62 7.99
CA ARG A 40 -3.80 -6.45 6.63
C ARG A 40 -2.56 -7.30 6.46
N LEU A 41 -1.89 -7.66 7.55
CA LEU A 41 -0.77 -8.57 7.58
C LEU A 41 -1.26 -10.01 7.37
N SER A 42 -1.23 -10.48 6.12
CA SER A 42 -1.95 -11.69 5.68
C SER A 42 -1.08 -12.95 5.52
N GLY A 43 0.25 -12.83 5.65
CA GLY A 43 1.16 -13.99 5.65
C GLY A 43 2.63 -13.61 5.75
N ALA A 44 3.44 -14.52 6.27
CA ALA A 44 4.88 -14.33 6.46
C ALA A 44 5.66 -15.61 6.15
N TRP A 45 6.80 -15.47 5.47
CA TRP A 45 7.69 -16.57 5.06
C TRP A 45 9.15 -16.19 5.26
N LEU A 46 9.96 -17.19 5.58
CA LEU A 46 11.41 -17.16 5.40
C LEU A 46 11.73 -18.18 4.32
N THR A 47 12.41 -17.74 3.28
CA THR A 47 12.72 -18.57 2.10
C THR A 47 14.21 -18.55 1.85
N GLY A 48 14.79 -19.68 1.50
CA GLY A 48 16.20 -19.81 1.20
C GLY A 48 16.47 -20.65 -0.04
N PRO A 49 17.75 -20.88 -0.38
CA PRO A 49 18.14 -21.65 -1.56
C PRO A 49 17.57 -23.07 -1.58
N GLY A 50 17.32 -23.66 -0.41
CA GLY A 50 16.73 -24.99 -0.27
C GLY A 50 15.26 -25.09 -0.68
N ASP A 51 14.50 -23.99 -0.61
CA ASP A 51 13.12 -23.91 -1.08
C ASP A 51 13.07 -23.70 -2.60
N GLY A 52 14.03 -22.92 -3.11
CA GLY A 52 14.23 -22.64 -4.52
C GLY A 52 13.29 -21.57 -5.11
N ALA A 53 13.64 -21.10 -6.31
CA ALA A 53 12.94 -20.00 -6.98
C ALA A 53 11.45 -20.28 -7.23
N ALA A 54 11.08 -21.54 -7.50
CA ALA A 54 9.70 -21.91 -7.83
C ALA A 54 8.76 -21.73 -6.62
N GLU A 55 9.23 -22.06 -5.42
CA GLU A 55 8.44 -21.88 -4.21
C GLU A 55 8.31 -20.38 -3.86
N LEU A 56 9.40 -19.62 -4.00
CA LEU A 56 9.34 -18.16 -3.86
C LEU A 56 8.36 -17.53 -4.87
N ALA A 57 8.38 -17.96 -6.13
CA ALA A 57 7.43 -17.48 -7.14
C ALA A 57 5.97 -17.83 -6.77
N ARG A 58 5.73 -18.98 -6.14
CA ARG A 58 4.40 -19.37 -5.62
C ARG A 58 3.95 -18.46 -4.49
N VAL A 59 4.86 -18.11 -3.58
CA VAL A 59 4.59 -17.14 -2.50
C VAL A 59 4.23 -15.77 -3.09
N LEU A 60 4.99 -15.29 -4.07
CA LEU A 60 4.81 -13.94 -4.64
C LEU A 60 3.70 -13.83 -5.69
N ALA A 61 3.01 -14.92 -6.03
CA ALA A 61 2.04 -14.96 -7.11
C ALA A 61 0.91 -13.93 -6.90
N GLY A 62 0.69 -13.06 -7.91
CA GLY A 62 -0.36 -12.04 -7.90
C GLY A 62 -0.05 -10.80 -7.05
N CYS A 63 1.15 -10.70 -6.47
CA CYS A 63 1.56 -9.56 -5.67
C CYS A 63 2.31 -8.53 -6.52
N ALA A 64 2.23 -7.26 -6.12
CA ALA A 64 3.33 -6.33 -6.36
C ALA A 64 4.40 -6.50 -5.28
N VAL A 65 5.64 -6.11 -5.57
CA VAL A 65 6.77 -6.28 -4.66
C VAL A 65 7.27 -4.94 -4.15
N LEU A 66 7.42 -4.81 -2.84
CA LEU A 66 8.25 -3.79 -2.20
C LEU A 66 9.54 -4.45 -1.73
N GLN A 67 10.61 -4.26 -2.47
CA GLN A 67 11.92 -4.76 -2.11
C GLN A 67 12.63 -3.72 -1.25
N VAL A 68 12.95 -4.09 -0.01
CA VAL A 68 13.52 -3.17 1.00
C VAL A 68 15.04 -3.05 0.87
N ASP A 69 15.70 -4.14 0.54
CA ASP A 69 17.16 -4.20 0.38
C ASP A 69 17.57 -4.29 -1.09
N ALA A 70 18.73 -3.74 -1.46
CA ALA A 70 19.14 -3.68 -2.87
C ALA A 70 19.64 -5.01 -3.45
N VAL A 71 20.00 -5.99 -2.62
CA VAL A 71 20.63 -7.24 -3.05
C VAL A 71 19.61 -8.37 -3.08
N VAL A 72 19.41 -8.94 -4.26
CA VAL A 72 18.62 -10.17 -4.45
C VAL A 72 19.59 -11.32 -4.69
N PRO A 73 19.53 -12.41 -3.90
CA PRO A 73 20.33 -13.61 -4.16
C PRO A 73 20.03 -14.21 -5.55
N ASP A 74 21.05 -14.79 -6.19
CA ASP A 74 20.93 -15.35 -7.55
C ASP A 74 19.81 -16.40 -7.68
N TRP A 75 19.60 -17.20 -6.63
CA TRP A 75 18.56 -18.22 -6.62
C TRP A 75 17.14 -17.61 -6.63
N ALA A 76 16.98 -16.41 -6.08
CA ALA A 76 15.69 -15.71 -5.94
C ALA A 76 15.39 -14.79 -7.13
N ALA A 77 16.42 -14.33 -7.85
CA ALA A 77 16.29 -13.40 -8.97
C ALA A 77 15.24 -13.82 -10.02
N PRO A 78 15.14 -15.10 -10.45
CA PRO A 78 14.12 -15.53 -11.41
C PRO A 78 12.68 -15.33 -10.92
N ALA A 79 12.42 -15.46 -9.61
CA ALA A 79 11.09 -15.30 -9.04
C ALA A 79 10.65 -13.82 -8.96
N LEU A 80 11.61 -12.90 -8.95
CA LEU A 80 11.40 -11.46 -8.75
C LEU A 80 11.51 -10.65 -10.05
N ALA A 81 11.98 -11.24 -11.14
CA ALA A 81 12.36 -10.53 -12.36
C ALA A 81 11.19 -9.77 -13.01
N ASP A 82 10.02 -10.41 -13.11
CA ASP A 82 8.87 -9.90 -13.87
C ASP A 82 7.73 -9.38 -12.98
N LEU A 83 7.96 -9.28 -11.67
CA LEU A 83 6.93 -8.80 -10.75
C LEU A 83 6.89 -7.26 -10.73
N PRO A 84 5.69 -6.66 -10.72
CA PRO A 84 5.57 -5.20 -10.66
C PRO A 84 6.12 -4.67 -9.34
N ARG A 85 6.97 -3.66 -9.40
CA ARG A 85 7.65 -3.11 -8.22
C ARG A 85 6.97 -1.86 -7.73
N MET A 86 6.58 -1.85 -6.46
CA MET A 86 6.03 -0.67 -5.82
C MET A 86 7.14 0.37 -5.62
N ASP A 87 6.91 1.59 -6.10
CA ASP A 87 7.69 2.76 -5.70
C ASP A 87 7.02 3.40 -4.46
N PRO A 88 7.61 3.26 -3.26
CA PRO A 88 7.03 3.80 -2.04
C PRO A 88 6.92 5.33 -2.07
N ALA A 89 7.94 6.02 -2.55
CA ALA A 89 7.99 7.48 -2.55
C ALA A 89 6.99 8.07 -3.56
N ALA A 90 6.93 7.52 -4.77
CA ALA A 90 5.97 7.94 -5.78
C ALA A 90 4.53 7.59 -5.37
N THR A 91 4.31 6.44 -4.72
CA THR A 91 2.99 6.07 -4.17
C THR A 91 2.49 7.09 -3.15
N VAL A 92 3.35 7.51 -2.21
CA VAL A 92 2.97 8.56 -1.25
C VAL A 92 2.74 9.91 -1.92
N ALA A 93 3.57 10.27 -2.90
CA ALA A 93 3.38 11.50 -3.65
C ALA A 93 2.02 11.54 -4.36
N GLU A 94 1.61 10.43 -5.00
CA GLU A 94 0.29 10.33 -5.63
C GLU A 94 -0.84 10.38 -4.60
N LEU A 95 -0.72 9.66 -3.47
CA LEU A 95 -1.69 9.74 -2.38
C LEU A 95 -1.86 11.16 -1.84
N ARG A 96 -0.76 11.88 -1.61
CA ARG A 96 -0.77 13.29 -1.18
C ARG A 96 -1.42 14.20 -2.23
N ALA A 97 -1.15 13.95 -3.52
CA ALA A 97 -1.80 14.66 -4.61
C ALA A 97 -3.32 14.41 -4.64
N VAL A 98 -3.77 13.17 -4.42
CA VAL A 98 -5.20 12.86 -4.30
C VAL A 98 -5.84 13.59 -3.13
N VAL A 99 -5.21 13.59 -1.96
CA VAL A 99 -5.68 14.32 -0.78
C VAL A 99 -5.80 15.82 -1.06
N GLY A 100 -4.82 16.40 -1.77
CA GLY A 100 -4.88 17.79 -2.25
C GLY A 100 -6.12 18.06 -3.09
N ARG A 101 -6.39 17.20 -4.09
CA ARG A 101 -7.59 17.32 -4.94
C ARG A 101 -8.90 17.23 -4.13
N ILE A 102 -8.96 16.40 -3.08
CA ILE A 102 -10.12 16.32 -2.19
C ILE A 102 -10.31 17.63 -1.40
N ARG A 103 -9.21 18.21 -0.90
CA ARG A 103 -9.25 19.50 -0.17
C ARG A 103 -9.72 20.63 -1.08
N ASP A 104 -9.19 20.73 -2.30
CA ASP A 104 -9.57 21.76 -3.26
C ASP A 104 -11.05 21.65 -3.62
N ARG A 105 -11.54 20.42 -3.85
CA ARG A 105 -12.97 20.19 -4.10
C ARG A 105 -13.83 20.61 -2.92
N ALA A 106 -13.42 20.30 -1.69
CA ALA A 106 -14.16 20.69 -0.50
C ALA A 106 -14.21 22.22 -0.32
N ALA A 107 -13.11 22.92 -0.59
CA ALA A 107 -13.05 24.37 -0.58
C ALA A 107 -13.99 24.98 -1.64
N ALA A 108 -13.93 24.46 -2.87
CA ALA A 108 -14.77 24.91 -3.97
C ALA A 108 -16.27 24.68 -3.69
N GLU A 109 -16.63 23.56 -3.07
CA GLU A 109 -18.03 23.28 -2.70
C GLU A 109 -18.53 24.24 -1.62
N ARG A 110 -17.71 24.51 -0.58
CA ARG A 110 -18.05 25.44 0.51
C ARG A 110 -18.20 26.88 0.04
N ALA A 111 -17.51 27.28 -1.03
CA ALA A 111 -17.61 28.60 -1.63
C ALA A 111 -18.93 28.83 -2.40
N ARG A 112 -19.73 27.77 -2.66
CA ARG A 112 -21.01 27.91 -3.36
C ARG A 112 -22.07 28.58 -2.48
N PRO A 113 -23.00 29.36 -3.06
CA PRO A 113 -24.10 29.96 -2.32
C PRO A 113 -24.87 28.93 -1.49
N GLY A 114 -25.07 29.23 -0.20
CA GLY A 114 -25.80 28.35 0.72
C GLY A 114 -25.02 27.11 1.22
N ARG A 115 -23.74 26.94 0.85
CA ARG A 115 -22.90 25.79 1.24
C ARG A 115 -21.80 26.12 2.26
N GLY A 116 -21.73 27.36 2.76
CA GLY A 116 -20.69 27.79 3.70
C GLY A 116 -20.65 27.03 5.04
N THR A 117 -21.76 26.41 5.43
CA THR A 117 -21.89 25.61 6.66
C THR A 117 -21.45 24.15 6.51
N LEU A 118 -21.07 23.70 5.30
CA LEU A 118 -20.58 22.34 5.11
C LEU A 118 -19.30 22.10 5.93
N THR A 119 -19.30 21.00 6.68
CA THR A 119 -18.14 20.53 7.43
C THR A 119 -17.07 20.00 6.50
N ALA A 120 -15.85 20.52 6.62
CA ALA A 120 -14.69 20.03 5.88
C ALA A 120 -14.40 18.54 6.19
N PRO A 121 -13.88 17.77 5.23
CA PRO A 121 -13.45 16.40 5.50
C PRO A 121 -12.27 16.41 6.47
N ARG A 122 -12.27 15.48 7.43
CA ARG A 122 -11.14 15.28 8.33
C ARG A 122 -10.22 14.25 7.69
N LEU A 123 -9.27 14.73 6.90
CA LEU A 123 -8.32 13.87 6.20
C LEU A 123 -7.12 13.64 7.12
N PRO A 124 -6.74 12.38 7.40
CA PRO A 124 -5.57 12.08 8.21
C PRO A 124 -4.29 12.56 7.51
N GLU A 125 -3.21 12.62 8.27
CA GLU A 125 -1.88 12.67 7.71
C GLU A 125 -1.54 11.33 7.06
N LEU A 126 -0.86 11.37 5.92
CA LEU A 126 -0.41 10.17 5.22
C LEU A 126 1.04 9.89 5.65
N PRO A 127 1.30 8.80 6.37
CA PRO A 127 2.66 8.45 6.77
C PRO A 127 3.49 8.10 5.53
N ASP A 128 4.79 8.35 5.58
CA ASP A 128 5.69 7.69 4.63
C ASP A 128 5.78 6.20 5.01
N PRO A 129 5.74 5.26 4.05
CA PRO A 129 6.04 3.87 4.33
C PRO A 129 7.52 3.84 4.68
N ALA A 130 7.78 3.65 5.96
CA ALA A 130 9.09 3.57 6.55
C ALA A 130 9.05 2.41 7.55
N PRO A 131 10.20 1.78 7.86
CA PRO A 131 10.20 0.72 8.85
C PRO A 131 9.76 1.30 10.19
N ILE A 132 8.69 0.74 10.75
CA ILE A 132 8.26 1.07 12.10
C ILE A 132 9.01 0.14 13.05
N ASP A 133 9.69 0.70 14.04
CA ASP A 133 10.36 -0.07 15.09
C ASP A 133 9.32 -0.68 16.03
N PHE A 134 9.47 -1.96 16.32
CA PHE A 134 8.62 -2.69 17.25
C PHE A 134 9.48 -3.50 18.23
N PRO A 135 9.07 -3.60 19.51
CA PRO A 135 9.67 -4.55 20.42
C PRO A 135 9.55 -5.94 19.80
N HIS A 136 10.69 -6.55 19.51
CA HIS A 136 10.75 -7.73 18.63
C HIS A 136 9.86 -8.86 19.16
N VAL A 137 8.95 -9.32 18.32
CA VAL A 137 8.17 -10.54 18.52
C VAL A 137 8.41 -11.43 17.30
N GLY A 138 9.19 -12.50 17.45
CA GLY A 138 9.50 -13.44 16.36
C GLY A 138 10.98 -13.50 15.97
N GLU A 139 11.25 -13.96 14.73
CA GLU A 139 12.59 -14.20 14.19
C GLU A 139 13.29 -12.87 13.83
N PRO A 140 14.48 -12.55 14.42
CA PRO A 140 15.20 -11.31 14.13
C PRO A 140 15.50 -11.08 12.64
N ALA A 141 15.75 -12.14 11.88
CA ALA A 141 16.02 -12.04 10.44
C ALA A 141 14.83 -11.49 9.63
N ALA A 142 13.61 -11.55 10.16
CA ALA A 142 12.41 -11.01 9.50
C ALA A 142 12.08 -9.55 9.90
N ALA A 143 12.87 -8.94 10.79
CA ALA A 143 12.54 -7.64 11.38
C ALA A 143 12.41 -6.52 10.33
N ALA A 144 13.30 -6.49 9.33
CA ALA A 144 13.25 -5.49 8.27
C ALA A 144 11.96 -5.60 7.44
N ALA A 145 11.62 -6.81 6.97
CA ALA A 145 10.39 -7.05 6.21
C ALA A 145 9.14 -6.69 7.04
N LEU A 146 9.09 -7.10 8.31
CA LEU A 146 7.96 -6.79 9.19
C LEU A 146 7.82 -5.27 9.45
N GLY A 147 8.92 -4.57 9.72
CA GLY A 147 8.91 -3.13 9.95
C GLY A 147 8.32 -2.35 8.77
N TRP A 148 8.71 -2.72 7.55
CA TRP A 148 8.17 -2.12 6.32
C TRP A 148 6.72 -2.54 6.03
N ALA A 149 6.37 -3.80 6.31
CA ALA A 149 5.00 -4.28 6.17
C ALA A 149 4.03 -3.50 7.08
N ARG A 150 4.44 -3.20 8.31
CA ARG A 150 3.69 -2.35 9.25
C ARG A 150 3.62 -0.89 8.78
N GLY A 151 4.70 -0.36 8.20
CA GLY A 151 4.68 0.97 7.57
C GLY A 151 3.66 1.06 6.43
N LEU A 152 3.59 0.03 5.59
CA LEU A 152 2.63 -0.06 4.48
C LEU A 152 1.19 -0.27 4.97
N GLU A 153 0.98 -1.07 6.01
CA GLU A 153 -0.30 -1.22 6.68
C GLU A 153 -0.84 0.13 7.19
N ALA A 154 -0.01 0.90 7.91
CA ALA A 154 -0.40 2.21 8.42
C ALA A 154 -0.79 3.18 7.30
N LEU A 155 -0.08 3.13 6.16
CA LEU A 155 -0.44 3.90 4.96
C LEU A 155 -1.79 3.46 4.38
N ALA A 156 -2.03 2.15 4.31
CA ALA A 156 -3.29 1.59 3.81
C ALA A 156 -4.49 1.94 4.70
N GLU A 157 -4.30 1.97 6.03
CA GLU A 157 -5.31 2.42 6.98
C GLU A 157 -5.62 3.91 6.84
N ALA A 158 -4.57 4.75 6.74
CA ALA A 158 -4.75 6.19 6.52
C ALA A 158 -5.50 6.46 5.20
N TRP A 159 -5.19 5.71 4.14
CA TRP A 159 -5.93 5.78 2.88
C TRP A 159 -7.40 5.34 3.02
N ALA A 160 -7.67 4.25 3.74
CA ALA A 160 -9.02 3.78 3.97
C ALA A 160 -9.90 4.83 4.68
N GLU A 161 -9.31 5.62 5.59
CA GLU A 161 -10.00 6.74 6.23
C GLU A 161 -10.24 7.90 5.25
N VAL A 162 -9.24 8.26 4.42
CA VAL A 162 -9.43 9.25 3.33
C VAL A 162 -10.58 8.85 2.41
N ASP A 163 -10.61 7.58 1.99
CA ASP A 163 -11.66 7.01 1.16
C ASP A 163 -13.04 7.07 1.86
N SER A 164 -13.09 6.68 3.13
CA SER A 164 -14.29 6.76 3.96
C SER A 164 -14.86 8.18 4.00
N GLN A 165 -14.01 9.21 4.16
CA GLN A 165 -14.44 10.61 4.13
C GLN A 165 -15.03 11.01 2.78
N ARG A 166 -14.44 10.53 1.66
CA ARG A 166 -14.96 10.74 0.30
C ARG A 166 -16.34 10.10 0.13
N ARG A 167 -16.49 8.81 0.45
CA ARG A 167 -17.72 8.04 0.19
C ARG A 167 -18.93 8.56 0.95
N ARG A 168 -18.73 9.05 2.18
CA ARG A 168 -19.82 9.52 3.04
C ARG A 168 -20.38 10.89 2.62
N ARG A 169 -19.71 11.62 1.71
CA ARG A 169 -20.08 12.98 1.29
C ARG A 169 -20.44 13.00 -0.19
N ASP A 170 -21.72 13.15 -0.48
CA ASP A 170 -22.29 13.24 -1.83
C ASP A 170 -21.53 14.19 -2.76
N TRP A 171 -21.10 15.35 -2.27
CA TRP A 171 -20.36 16.36 -3.06
C TRP A 171 -18.86 16.07 -3.27
N LEU A 172 -18.32 15.04 -2.60
CA LEU A 172 -16.97 14.49 -2.84
C LEU A 172 -16.98 13.19 -3.65
N ARG A 173 -18.16 12.57 -3.84
CA ARG A 173 -18.28 11.35 -4.63
C ARG A 173 -17.88 11.65 -6.08
N GLY A 174 -16.76 11.06 -6.49
CA GLY A 174 -16.33 11.07 -7.89
C GLY A 174 -17.11 10.05 -8.73
N PRO A 175 -16.58 9.64 -9.89
CA PRO A 175 -17.20 8.63 -10.76
C PRO A 175 -17.49 7.29 -10.08
N ARG A 176 -16.66 6.90 -9.09
CA ARG A 176 -16.87 5.68 -8.28
C ARG A 176 -17.96 5.80 -7.23
N GLY A 177 -18.62 6.95 -7.08
CA GLY A 177 -19.73 7.09 -6.17
C GLY A 177 -19.38 6.72 -4.72
N THR A 178 -20.09 5.74 -4.18
CA THR A 178 -19.89 5.14 -2.86
C THR A 178 -19.01 3.90 -2.87
N ASP A 179 -18.49 3.49 -4.03
CA ASP A 179 -17.62 2.32 -4.10
C ASP A 179 -16.26 2.68 -3.51
N PRO A 180 -15.66 1.75 -2.75
CA PRO A 180 -14.34 1.98 -2.21
C PRO A 180 -13.28 1.90 -3.32
N VAL A 181 -12.17 2.59 -3.11
CA VAL A 181 -11.11 2.79 -4.09
C VAL A 181 -9.82 2.18 -3.53
N PRO A 182 -9.12 1.33 -4.31
CA PRO A 182 -7.84 0.77 -3.90
C PRO A 182 -6.82 1.86 -3.60
N LEU A 183 -5.84 1.52 -2.77
CA LEU A 183 -4.68 2.37 -2.58
C LEU A 183 -3.99 2.58 -3.94
N PRO A 184 -3.80 3.83 -4.41
CA PRO A 184 -3.20 4.12 -5.70
C PRO A 184 -1.69 3.87 -5.68
N LEU A 185 -1.31 2.61 -5.86
CA LEU A 185 0.08 2.18 -5.99
C LEU A 185 0.70 2.77 -7.26
N VAL A 186 1.95 3.24 -7.15
CA VAL A 186 2.81 3.53 -8.30
C VAL A 186 3.74 2.34 -8.50
N LEU A 187 3.67 1.73 -9.68
CA LEU A 187 4.40 0.52 -10.05
C LEU A 187 5.40 0.80 -11.18
N HIS A 188 6.53 0.10 -11.19
CA HIS A 188 7.53 0.10 -12.26
C HIS A 188 8.03 -1.31 -12.58
#